data_AF-A0A538EBQ8-F1
#
_entry.id   AF-A0A538EBQ8-F1
#
_cell.length_a   1.000
_cell.length_b   1.000
_cell.length_c   1.000
_cell.angle_alpha   90.00
_cell.angle_beta   90.00
_cell.angle_gamma   90.00
#
_symmetry.space_group_name_H-M   'P 1'
#
loop_
_entity.id
_entity.type
_entity.pdbx_description
1 polymer ?
#
loop_
_entity_poly.entity_id
_entity_poly.type
_entity_poly.pdbx_seq_one_letter_code
_entity_poly.pdbx_strand_id
1 'polypeptide(L)'
;MTSVAIPEGTVQRPGFWRVLWELIVGYLFSLIALGVPVIGLVLVGVFDWHDGFRGWPLNGPYVPAGVWAILADLFCAIVVVLVSSVIIAGSMQAELRLPVSRLVVGVVVALTGVAPFLDARLLPLTGPAALLVATYLVRRFAIARVPPLSIRPPRWLLFAGAAAGIAGVTLTASYGVAHPLWPNSVNANGRQISFILRNAGFAEVTLVDVSTPARVGATPWEGRPVRGVVVPARGSRWITLLERGCPPKDLTVRYRIFGRVTSAPLRPVPPPLELRC
;
A
#
# COMPACT_ATOMS: atom_id res chain seq x y z
N MET A 1 -36.97 -35.06 3.95
CA MET A 1 -35.68 -34.64 3.36
C MET A 1 -34.57 -35.30 4.15
N THR A 2 -34.00 -36.37 3.61
CA THR A 2 -32.90 -37.12 4.23
C THR A 2 -31.58 -36.44 3.88
N SER A 3 -30.89 -35.91 4.89
CA SER A 3 -29.52 -35.41 4.74
C SER A 3 -28.58 -36.59 4.54
N VAL A 4 -28.11 -36.80 3.32
CA VAL A 4 -27.02 -37.73 3.05
C VAL A 4 -25.75 -37.11 3.63
N ALA A 5 -25.31 -37.63 4.79
CA ALA A 5 -23.99 -37.33 5.33
C ALA A 5 -22.95 -37.92 4.36
N ILE A 6 -22.25 -37.06 3.63
CA ILE A 6 -21.10 -37.47 2.81
C ILE A 6 -20.01 -37.90 3.80
N PRO A 7 -19.51 -39.15 3.75
CA PRO A 7 -18.48 -39.60 4.67
C PRO A 7 -17.23 -38.75 4.51
N GLU A 8 -16.69 -38.24 5.63
CA GLU A 8 -15.54 -37.33 5.71
C GLU A 8 -14.22 -37.89 5.13
N GLY A 9 -14.24 -39.10 4.57
CA GLY A 9 -13.08 -39.85 4.07
C GLY A 9 -12.88 -39.91 2.56
N THR A 10 -13.78 -39.38 1.71
CA THR A 10 -13.71 -39.64 0.24
C THR A 10 -13.17 -38.51 -0.63
N VAL A 11 -12.93 -37.31 -0.09
CA VAL A 11 -12.31 -36.23 -0.87
C VAL A 11 -10.80 -36.36 -0.79
N GLN A 12 -10.20 -36.98 -1.83
CA GLN A 12 -8.75 -37.01 -1.98
C GLN A 12 -8.22 -35.58 -2.14
N ARG A 13 -7.56 -35.07 -1.08
CA ARG A 13 -7.06 -33.70 -1.08
C ARG A 13 -5.94 -33.54 -2.10
N PRO A 14 -5.91 -32.42 -2.84
CA PRO A 14 -4.85 -32.17 -3.81
C PRO A 14 -3.48 -32.22 -3.14
N GLY A 15 -2.47 -32.64 -3.91
CA GLY A 15 -1.08 -32.70 -3.46
C GLY A 15 -0.59 -31.31 -3.04
N PHE A 16 0.28 -31.26 -2.03
CA PHE A 16 0.81 -30.00 -1.49
C PHE A 16 1.44 -29.13 -2.58
N TRP A 17 2.28 -29.74 -3.42
CA TRP A 17 2.97 -29.06 -4.52
C TRP A 17 2.03 -28.48 -5.57
N ARG A 18 0.91 -29.17 -5.84
CA ARG A 18 -0.12 -28.64 -6.76
C ARG A 18 -0.80 -27.40 -6.17
N VAL A 19 -1.14 -27.42 -4.87
CA VAL A 19 -1.73 -26.24 -4.20
C VAL A 19 -0.74 -25.08 -4.15
N LEU A 20 0.55 -25.35 -3.89
CA LEU A 20 1.60 -24.34 -3.89
C LEU A 20 1.72 -23.68 -5.27
N TRP A 21 1.73 -24.48 -6.33
CA TRP A 21 1.79 -23.98 -7.70
C TRP A 21 0.61 -23.08 -8.03
N GLU A 22 -0.62 -23.51 -7.72
CA GLU A 22 -1.82 -22.68 -7.95
C GLU A 22 -1.83 -21.39 -7.11
N LEU A 23 -1.26 -21.44 -5.90
CA LEU A 23 -1.10 -20.24 -5.07
C LEU A 23 -0.14 -19.25 -5.71
N ILE A 24 0.98 -19.73 -6.29
CA ILE A 24 1.95 -18.89 -7.01
C ILE A 24 1.30 -18.30 -8.27
N VAL A 25 0.62 -19.11 -9.08
CA VAL A 25 -0.06 -18.65 -10.30
C VAL A 25 -1.13 -17.62 -9.97
N GLY A 26 -1.98 -17.90 -8.98
CA GLY A 26 -3.00 -16.95 -8.50
C GLY A 26 -2.39 -15.66 -7.96
N TYR A 27 -1.25 -15.75 -7.26
CA TYR A 27 -0.50 -14.58 -6.79
C TYR A 27 -0.01 -13.74 -7.98
N LEU A 28 0.59 -14.35 -9.01
CA LEU A 28 1.05 -13.63 -10.21
C LEU A 28 -0.10 -12.94 -10.94
N PHE A 29 -1.24 -13.61 -11.10
CA PHE A 29 -2.44 -12.97 -11.68
C PHE A 29 -2.94 -11.81 -10.82
N SER A 30 -2.93 -11.96 -9.50
CA SER A 30 -3.31 -10.86 -8.60
C SER A 30 -2.35 -9.68 -8.69
N LEU A 31 -1.05 -9.94 -8.85
CA LEU A 31 -0.02 -8.92 -9.04
C LEU A 31 -0.28 -8.12 -10.31
N ILE A 32 -0.62 -8.79 -11.42
CA ILE A 32 -0.95 -8.11 -12.69
C ILE A 32 -2.25 -7.32 -12.54
N ALA A 33 -3.30 -7.96 -12.01
CA ALA A 33 -4.63 -7.37 -11.89
C ALA A 33 -4.68 -6.14 -10.97
N LEU A 34 -3.87 -6.12 -9.91
CA LEU A 34 -3.72 -4.97 -9.01
C LEU A 34 -2.67 -3.98 -9.51
N GLY A 35 -1.59 -4.46 -10.11
CA GLY A 35 -0.47 -3.65 -10.59
C GLY A 35 -0.89 -2.68 -11.70
N VAL A 36 -1.71 -3.12 -12.66
CA VAL A 36 -2.17 -2.25 -13.77
C VAL A 36 -2.97 -1.05 -13.24
N PRO A 37 -4.03 -1.22 -12.41
CA PRO A 37 -4.71 -0.09 -11.78
C PRO A 37 -3.80 0.78 -10.91
N VAL A 38 -2.92 0.18 -10.11
CA VAL A 38 -1.98 0.92 -9.25
C VAL A 38 -1.08 1.82 -10.09
N ILE A 39 -0.49 1.30 -11.17
CA ILE A 39 0.33 2.09 -12.10
C ILE A 39 -0.51 3.22 -12.70
N GLY A 40 -1.74 2.93 -13.13
CA GLY A 40 -2.66 3.95 -13.64
C GLY A 40 -2.92 5.08 -12.63
N LEU A 41 -3.16 4.74 -11.37
CA LEU A 41 -3.40 5.70 -10.29
C LEU A 41 -2.14 6.53 -9.97
N VAL A 42 -0.95 5.94 -10.04
CA VAL A 42 0.33 6.66 -9.91
C VAL A 42 0.54 7.63 -11.07
N LEU A 43 0.28 7.21 -12.31
CA LEU A 43 0.37 8.07 -13.50
C LEU A 43 -0.62 9.25 -13.39
N VAL A 44 -1.84 8.97 -12.93
CA VAL A 44 -2.87 9.98 -12.67
C VAL A 44 -2.68 10.70 -11.32
N GLY A 45 -1.57 10.46 -10.61
CA GLY A 45 -1.13 11.28 -9.46
C GLY A 45 -2.03 11.20 -8.23
N VAL A 46 -2.77 10.09 -8.09
CA VAL A 46 -3.60 9.84 -6.91
C VAL A 46 -2.72 9.54 -5.69
N PHE A 47 -1.59 8.86 -5.90
CA PHE A 47 -0.51 8.66 -4.93
C PHE A 47 0.82 8.55 -5.69
N ASP A 48 1.95 8.81 -5.03
CA ASP A 48 3.28 8.57 -5.63
C ASP A 48 3.84 7.21 -5.16
N TRP A 49 4.50 6.50 -6.07
CA TRP A 49 5.17 5.25 -5.75
C TRP A 49 6.57 5.56 -5.26
N HIS A 50 6.82 5.42 -3.96
CA HIS A 50 8.15 5.61 -3.40
C HIS A 50 8.78 4.28 -2.97
N ASP A 51 10.05 4.10 -3.31
CA ASP A 51 10.81 2.91 -2.94
C ASP A 51 10.99 2.87 -1.41
N GLY A 52 10.41 1.88 -0.73
CA GLY A 52 10.74 1.59 0.66
C GLY A 52 9.83 2.22 1.72
N PHE A 53 8.64 1.65 1.89
CA PHE A 53 7.92 1.75 3.17
C PHE A 53 8.40 0.66 4.12
N ARG A 54 9.40 0.97 4.95
CA ARG A 54 9.67 0.22 6.18
C ARG A 54 9.24 1.06 7.37
N GLY A 55 8.09 0.73 7.96
CA GLY A 55 7.78 1.10 9.35
C GLY A 55 6.39 1.66 9.62
N TRP A 56 5.48 0.73 9.96
CA TRP A 56 4.38 0.76 10.96
C TRP A 56 3.19 1.73 10.78
N PRO A 57 1.93 1.33 11.10
CA PRO A 57 1.40 -0.02 11.37
C PRO A 57 0.86 -0.75 10.12
N LEU A 58 0.62 -0.02 9.03
CA LEU A 58 0.28 -0.54 7.71
C LEU A 58 1.28 0.08 6.74
N ASN A 59 2.14 -0.73 6.11
CA ASN A 59 3.07 -0.24 5.07
C ASN A 59 2.27 0.01 3.77
N GLY A 60 1.42 1.04 3.79
CA GLY A 60 0.56 1.46 2.68
C GLY A 60 1.15 2.64 1.91
N PRO A 61 0.53 3.03 0.77
CA PRO A 61 1.07 4.04 -0.14
C PRO A 61 0.99 5.48 0.42
N TYR A 62 0.33 5.72 1.55
CA TYR A 62 0.18 7.06 2.10
C TYR A 62 1.22 7.34 3.18
N VAL A 63 1.84 8.52 3.12
CA VAL A 63 2.73 8.96 4.19
C VAL A 63 1.91 9.08 5.49
N PRO A 64 2.34 8.48 6.61
CA PRO A 64 1.54 8.47 7.83
C PRO A 64 1.39 9.89 8.42
N ALA A 65 0.21 10.48 8.23
CA ALA A 65 -0.17 11.79 8.74
C ALA A 65 -1.51 11.72 9.49
N GLY A 66 -1.54 10.92 10.56
CA GLY A 66 -2.72 10.76 11.41
C GLY A 66 -3.77 9.80 10.86
N VAL A 67 -4.98 9.87 11.41
CA VAL A 67 -6.07 8.89 11.18
C VAL A 67 -6.48 8.80 9.71
N TRP A 68 -6.42 9.91 8.96
CA TRP A 68 -6.81 9.93 7.55
C TRP A 68 -5.92 9.01 6.69
N ALA A 69 -4.60 9.10 6.86
CA ALA A 69 -3.65 8.23 6.17
C ALA A 69 -3.86 6.75 6.57
N ILE A 70 -4.02 6.48 7.88
CA ILE A 70 -4.25 5.12 8.40
C ILE A 70 -5.50 4.48 7.79
N LEU A 71 -6.61 5.23 7.72
CA LEU A 71 -7.85 4.73 7.15
C LEU A 71 -7.74 4.52 5.63
N ALA A 72 -7.00 5.38 4.92
CA ALA A 72 -6.75 5.23 3.49
C ALA A 72 -5.86 4.00 3.20
N ASP A 73 -4.81 3.78 3.99
CA ASP A 73 -3.95 2.59 3.90
C ASP A 73 -4.71 1.31 4.25
N LEU A 74 -5.55 1.34 5.28
CA LEU A 74 -6.40 0.22 5.66
C LEU A 74 -7.38 -0.14 4.54
N PHE A 75 -7.99 0.86 3.90
CA PHE A 75 -8.86 0.64 2.75
C PHE A 75 -8.09 -0.01 1.58
N CYS A 76 -6.91 0.50 1.24
CA CYS A 76 -6.05 -0.10 0.22
C CYS A 76 -5.71 -1.56 0.56
N ALA A 77 -5.38 -1.85 1.82
CA ALA A 77 -5.08 -3.21 2.27
C ALA A 77 -6.28 -4.16 2.13
N ILE A 78 -7.48 -3.70 2.51
CA ILE A 78 -8.72 -4.47 2.35
C ILE A 78 -8.97 -4.77 0.87
N VAL A 79 -8.84 -3.78 -0.01
CA VAL A 79 -9.04 -3.95 -1.45
C VAL A 79 -8.06 -4.98 -2.03
N VAL A 80 -6.77 -4.87 -1.71
CA VAL A 80 -5.75 -5.81 -2.17
C VAL A 80 -6.07 -7.23 -1.70
N VAL A 81 -6.36 -7.43 -0.41
CA VAL A 81 -6.70 -8.76 0.13
C VAL A 81 -7.95 -9.33 -0.53
N LEU A 82 -9.00 -8.52 -0.71
CA LEU A 82 -10.23 -8.97 -1.35
C LEU A 82 -10.00 -9.40 -2.79
N VAL A 83 -9.34 -8.56 -3.60
CA VAL A 83 -9.06 -8.86 -5.01
C VAL A 83 -8.14 -10.09 -5.13
N SER A 84 -7.05 -10.15 -4.36
CA SER A 84 -6.17 -11.32 -4.33
C SER A 84 -6.91 -12.58 -3.91
N SER A 85 -7.79 -12.52 -2.91
CA SER A 85 -8.57 -13.68 -2.47
C SER A 85 -9.49 -14.23 -3.56
N VAL A 86 -10.13 -13.34 -4.34
CA VAL A 86 -11.03 -13.72 -5.44
C VAL A 86 -10.23 -14.36 -6.58
N ILE A 87 -9.10 -13.77 -6.95
CA ILE A 87 -8.26 -14.25 -8.06
C ILE A 87 -7.60 -15.60 -7.69
N ILE A 88 -6.98 -15.69 -6.51
CA ILE A 88 -6.32 -16.92 -6.04
C ILE A 88 -7.33 -18.06 -5.92
N ALA A 89 -8.46 -17.82 -5.25
CA ALA A 89 -9.49 -18.85 -5.11
C ALA A 89 -10.11 -19.23 -6.45
N GLY A 90 -10.30 -18.27 -7.36
CA GLY A 90 -10.79 -18.51 -8.72
C GLY A 90 -9.83 -19.38 -9.54
N SER A 91 -8.54 -19.07 -9.52
CA SER A 91 -7.49 -19.86 -10.17
C SER A 91 -7.48 -21.30 -9.64
N MET A 92 -7.44 -21.44 -8.31
CA MET A 92 -7.46 -22.75 -7.65
C MET A 92 -8.73 -23.55 -7.98
N GLN A 93 -9.90 -22.89 -8.01
CA GLN A 93 -11.16 -23.55 -8.33
C GLN A 93 -11.20 -24.04 -9.78
N ALA A 94 -10.69 -23.24 -10.72
CA ALA A 94 -10.62 -23.60 -12.14
C ALA A 94 -9.74 -24.83 -12.37
N GLU A 95 -8.58 -24.88 -11.72
CA GLU A 95 -7.58 -25.91 -11.97
C GLU A 95 -7.78 -27.18 -11.12
N LEU A 96 -8.14 -27.01 -9.84
CA LEU A 96 -8.35 -28.15 -8.92
C LEU A 96 -9.73 -28.77 -9.08
N ARG A 97 -10.67 -28.11 -9.77
CA ARG A 97 -12.08 -28.53 -9.94
C ARG A 97 -12.79 -28.88 -8.62
N LEU A 98 -12.36 -28.23 -7.54
CA LEU A 98 -12.91 -28.38 -6.19
C LEU A 98 -13.43 -27.03 -5.69
N PRO A 99 -14.45 -27.02 -4.81
CA PRO A 99 -14.90 -25.77 -4.20
C PRO A 99 -13.80 -25.21 -3.28
N VAL A 100 -13.49 -23.92 -3.46
CA VAL A 100 -12.48 -23.18 -2.68
C VAL A 100 -13.15 -21.98 -2.01
N SER A 101 -13.02 -21.90 -0.68
CA SER A 101 -13.59 -20.79 0.10
C SER A 101 -12.77 -19.51 -0.06
N ARG A 102 -13.33 -18.52 -0.77
CA ARG A 102 -12.72 -17.19 -0.95
C ARG A 102 -12.44 -16.48 0.38
N LEU A 103 -13.35 -16.61 1.34
CA LEU A 103 -13.20 -16.00 2.67
C LEU A 103 -11.99 -16.59 3.41
N VAL A 104 -11.83 -17.91 3.39
CA VAL A 104 -10.68 -18.56 4.05
C VAL A 104 -9.38 -18.18 3.32
N VAL A 105 -9.38 -18.14 1.98
CA VAL A 105 -8.21 -17.66 1.22
C VAL A 105 -7.87 -16.22 1.61
N GLY A 106 -8.85 -15.32 1.73
CA GLY A 106 -8.63 -13.94 2.15
C GLY A 106 -8.05 -13.83 3.56
N VAL A 107 -8.57 -14.60 4.52
CA VAL A 107 -8.02 -14.65 5.88
C VAL A 107 -6.57 -15.17 5.87
N VAL A 108 -6.28 -16.22 5.11
CA VAL A 108 -4.91 -16.73 4.99
C VAL A 108 -3.97 -15.70 4.39
N VAL A 109 -4.36 -15.05 3.28
CA VAL A 109 -3.59 -14.00 2.60
C VAL A 109 -3.31 -12.83 3.56
N ALA A 110 -4.30 -12.38 4.32
CA ALA A 110 -4.13 -11.31 5.30
C ALA A 110 -3.20 -11.71 6.46
N LEU A 111 -3.28 -12.96 6.93
CA LEU A 111 -2.45 -13.44 8.04
C LEU A 111 -0.98 -13.63 7.63
N THR A 112 -0.76 -14.23 6.46
CA THR A 112 0.59 -14.59 5.99
C THR A 112 1.28 -13.48 5.22
N GLY A 113 0.55 -12.43 4.80
CA GLY A 113 1.09 -11.37 3.96
C GLY A 113 1.39 -11.82 2.53
N VAL A 114 0.79 -12.92 2.06
CA VAL A 114 0.90 -13.39 0.66
C VAL A 114 -0.06 -12.60 -0.22
N ALA A 115 0.03 -11.28 -0.14
CA ALA A 115 -0.68 -10.32 -0.97
C ALA A 115 0.35 -9.42 -1.67
N PRO A 116 0.23 -9.18 -2.98
CA PRO A 116 1.13 -8.27 -3.66
C PRO A 116 0.98 -6.86 -3.10
N PHE A 117 2.09 -6.13 -3.01
CA PHE A 117 2.14 -4.71 -2.59
C PHE A 117 1.74 -4.43 -1.13
N LEU A 118 1.41 -5.46 -0.33
CA LEU A 118 1.19 -5.32 1.11
C LEU A 118 2.35 -5.91 1.89
N ASP A 119 3.01 -5.08 2.70
CA ASP A 119 3.96 -5.53 3.72
C ASP A 119 3.35 -5.52 5.14
N ALA A 120 2.01 -5.45 5.21
CA ALA A 120 1.26 -5.68 6.43
C ALA A 120 1.11 -7.19 6.67
N ARG A 121 1.89 -7.74 7.59
CA ARG A 121 1.85 -9.16 7.97
C ARG A 121 1.51 -9.30 9.45
N LEU A 122 0.52 -10.15 9.77
CA LEU A 122 0.19 -10.49 11.16
C LEU A 122 1.13 -11.56 11.72
N LEU A 123 1.69 -12.41 10.84
CA LEU A 123 2.73 -13.37 11.18
C LEU A 123 4.12 -12.83 10.76
N PRO A 124 5.17 -12.98 11.58
CA PRO A 124 6.54 -12.57 11.23
C PRO A 124 7.20 -13.57 10.26
N LEU A 125 6.50 -13.97 9.21
CA LEU A 125 6.99 -14.89 8.18
C LEU A 125 7.32 -14.08 6.92
N THR A 126 8.43 -14.42 6.26
CA THR A 126 8.87 -13.76 5.03
C THR A 126 9.17 -14.76 3.93
N GLY A 127 8.97 -14.31 2.68
CA GLY A 127 9.39 -15.04 1.48
C GLY A 127 8.82 -16.48 1.41
N PRO A 128 9.66 -17.49 1.16
CA PRO A 128 9.20 -18.88 0.98
C PRO A 128 8.44 -19.44 2.18
N ALA A 129 8.80 -19.08 3.41
CA ALA A 129 8.14 -19.59 4.61
C ALA A 129 6.66 -19.16 4.69
N ALA A 130 6.37 -17.91 4.32
CA ALA A 130 5.00 -17.40 4.25
C ALA A 130 4.17 -18.15 3.20
N LEU A 131 4.75 -18.44 2.04
CA LEU A 131 4.12 -19.23 0.98
C LEU A 131 3.81 -20.67 1.41
N LEU A 132 4.74 -21.33 2.10
CA LEU A 132 4.55 -22.69 2.60
C LEU A 132 3.44 -22.77 3.66
N VAL A 133 3.43 -21.83 4.61
CA VAL A 133 2.37 -21.74 5.63
C VAL A 133 1.03 -21.40 4.99
N ALA A 134 0.98 -20.45 4.05
CA ALA A 134 -0.24 -20.13 3.31
C ALA A 134 -0.77 -21.35 2.55
N THR A 135 0.11 -22.08 1.87
CA THR A 135 -0.24 -23.31 1.16
C THR A 135 -0.83 -24.35 2.10
N TYR A 136 -0.18 -24.57 3.25
CA TYR A 136 -0.67 -25.50 4.26
C TYR A 136 -2.08 -25.10 4.74
N LEU A 137 -2.29 -23.83 5.10
CA LEU A 137 -3.56 -23.33 5.60
C LEU A 137 -4.67 -23.38 4.55
N VAL A 138 -4.41 -22.94 3.31
CA VAL A 138 -5.36 -23.04 2.19
C VAL A 138 -5.73 -24.49 1.93
N ARG A 139 -4.74 -25.38 1.83
CA ARG A 139 -4.98 -26.81 1.61
C ARG A 139 -5.80 -27.45 2.74
N ARG A 140 -5.56 -27.05 3.99
CA ARG A 140 -6.20 -27.63 5.17
C ARG A 140 -7.62 -27.10 5.37
N PHE A 141 -7.84 -25.81 5.13
CA PHE A 141 -9.05 -25.10 5.56
C PHE A 141 -9.90 -24.52 4.42
N ALA A 142 -9.32 -24.17 3.28
CA ALA A 142 -10.06 -23.52 2.19
C ALA A 142 -10.64 -24.49 1.15
N ILE A 143 -9.96 -25.61 0.88
CA ILE A 143 -10.32 -26.57 -0.16
C ILE A 143 -11.31 -27.61 0.38
N ALA A 144 -12.42 -27.82 -0.34
CA ALA A 144 -13.38 -28.89 -0.12
C ALA A 144 -14.04 -28.94 1.29
N ARG A 145 -13.96 -27.85 2.06
CA ARG A 145 -14.49 -27.78 3.43
C ARG A 145 -15.77 -26.95 3.59
N VAL A 146 -16.29 -26.33 2.55
CA VAL A 146 -17.48 -25.50 2.65
C VAL A 146 -18.28 -25.67 1.36
N PRO A 147 -19.53 -26.19 1.39
CA PRO A 147 -20.45 -25.97 0.27
C PRO A 147 -20.53 -24.45 0.10
N PRO A 148 -20.46 -23.88 -1.12
CA PRO A 148 -20.54 -22.45 -1.29
C PRO A 148 -21.77 -21.98 -0.51
N LEU A 149 -21.55 -21.17 0.54
CA LEU A 149 -22.64 -20.54 1.26
C LEU A 149 -23.31 -19.67 0.22
N SER A 150 -24.34 -20.22 -0.43
CA SER A 150 -25.27 -19.52 -1.31
C SER A 150 -26.16 -18.62 -0.45
N ILE A 151 -25.54 -17.90 0.49
CA ILE A 151 -26.13 -16.74 1.08
C ILE A 151 -25.95 -15.69 -0.02
N ARG A 152 -26.96 -15.57 -0.90
CA ARG A 152 -27.11 -14.35 -1.68
C ARG A 152 -27.07 -13.23 -0.64
N PRO A 153 -26.03 -12.38 -0.63
CA PRO A 153 -25.94 -11.34 0.37
C PRO A 153 -27.23 -10.53 0.29
N PRO A 154 -27.93 -10.29 1.40
CA PRO A 154 -29.11 -9.45 1.39
C PRO A 154 -28.75 -8.10 0.76
N ARG A 155 -29.69 -7.51 0.01
CA ARG A 155 -29.42 -6.29 -0.78
C ARG A 155 -28.78 -5.17 0.03
N TRP A 156 -29.12 -5.05 1.32
CA TRP A 156 -28.51 -4.06 2.22
C TRP A 156 -27.00 -4.26 2.42
N LEU A 157 -26.49 -5.49 2.42
CA LEU A 157 -25.05 -5.76 2.49
C LEU A 157 -24.34 -5.35 1.20
N LEU A 158 -25.00 -5.53 0.05
CA LEU A 158 -24.49 -5.03 -1.22
C LEU A 158 -24.44 -3.51 -1.25
N PHE A 159 -25.50 -2.84 -0.80
CA PHE A 159 -25.53 -1.38 -0.71
C PHE A 159 -24.52 -0.83 0.30
N ALA A 160 -24.42 -1.45 1.48
CA ALA A 160 -23.44 -1.08 2.50
C ALA A 160 -22.01 -1.28 1.99
N GLY A 161 -21.73 -2.39 1.30
CA GLY A 161 -20.44 -2.64 0.67
C GLY A 161 -20.12 -1.62 -0.42
N ALA A 162 -21.08 -1.28 -1.28
CA ALA A 162 -20.92 -0.25 -2.30
C ALA A 162 -20.67 1.13 -1.69
N ALA A 163 -21.45 1.51 -0.68
CA ALA A 163 -21.28 2.78 0.04
C ALA A 163 -19.93 2.86 0.74
N ALA A 164 -19.50 1.79 1.42
CA ALA A 164 -18.18 1.70 2.04
C ALA A 164 -17.06 1.78 0.99
N GLY A 165 -17.24 1.15 -0.17
CA GLY A 165 -16.31 1.24 -1.30
C GLY A 165 -16.17 2.66 -1.82
N ILE A 166 -17.29 3.36 -2.07
CA ILE A 166 -17.31 4.75 -2.51
C ILE A 166 -16.66 5.66 -1.46
N ALA A 167 -16.99 5.47 -0.18
CA ALA A 167 -16.41 6.24 0.91
C ALA A 167 -14.89 6.04 1.00
N GLY A 168 -14.42 4.80 0.88
CA GLY A 168 -13.00 4.47 0.86
C GLY A 168 -12.26 5.08 -0.32
N VAL A 169 -12.79 4.94 -1.55
CA VAL A 169 -12.22 5.59 -2.74
C VAL A 169 -12.16 7.11 -2.56
N THR A 170 -13.22 7.71 -2.04
CA THR A 170 -13.28 9.16 -1.78
C THR A 170 -12.25 9.58 -0.74
N LEU A 171 -12.09 8.81 0.33
CA LEU A 171 -11.11 9.05 1.39
C LEU A 171 -9.67 9.02 0.85
N THR A 172 -9.36 7.98 0.06
CA THR A 172 -8.08 7.76 -0.61
C THR A 172 -7.76 8.88 -1.60
N ALA A 173 -8.71 9.22 -2.49
CA ALA A 173 -8.52 10.27 -3.48
C ALA A 173 -8.39 11.66 -2.86
N SER A 174 -9.23 11.98 -1.86
CA SER A 174 -9.17 13.26 -1.17
C SER A 174 -7.87 13.44 -0.39
N TYR A 175 -7.29 12.36 0.15
CA TYR A 175 -5.98 12.41 0.79
C TYR A 175 -4.90 12.84 -0.20
N GLY A 176 -4.83 12.19 -1.37
CA GLY A 176 -3.85 12.53 -2.42
C GLY A 176 -3.99 13.95 -2.94
N VAL A 177 -5.23 14.47 -3.04
CA VAL A 177 -5.50 15.86 -3.43
C VAL A 177 -5.05 16.84 -2.34
N ALA A 178 -5.27 16.52 -1.06
CA ALA A 178 -4.90 17.38 0.07
C ALA A 178 -3.40 17.32 0.41
N HIS A 179 -2.74 16.21 0.10
CA HIS A 179 -1.32 15.94 0.38
C HIS A 179 -0.55 15.55 -0.87
N PRO A 180 -0.41 16.46 -1.86
CA PRO A 180 0.17 16.11 -3.14
C PRO A 180 1.71 16.18 -3.17
N LEU A 181 2.36 16.57 -2.07
CA LEU A 181 3.81 16.68 -1.99
C LEU A 181 4.42 15.37 -1.48
N TRP A 182 5.35 14.83 -2.27
CA TRP A 182 6.03 13.55 -2.02
C TRP A 182 7.55 13.73 -2.12
N PRO A 183 8.34 13.23 -1.15
CA PRO A 183 9.80 13.16 -1.27
C PRO A 183 10.21 11.94 -2.11
N ASN A 184 10.97 12.14 -3.18
CA ASN A 184 11.31 11.04 -4.11
C ASN A 184 12.73 10.50 -3.97
N SER A 185 13.69 11.34 -3.60
CA SER A 185 15.09 10.92 -3.47
C SER A 185 15.82 11.82 -2.50
N VAL A 186 16.72 11.24 -1.73
CA VAL A 186 17.59 11.96 -0.81
C VAL A 186 19.02 11.68 -1.20
N ASN A 187 19.74 12.72 -1.54
CA ASN A 187 21.18 12.69 -1.70
C ASN A 187 21.82 13.32 -0.46
N ALA A 188 22.55 12.50 0.29
CA ALA A 188 23.25 12.89 1.51
C ALA A 188 24.76 12.70 1.32
N ASN A 189 25.49 13.80 1.11
CA ASN A 189 26.95 13.79 0.90
C ASN A 189 27.74 14.11 2.19
N GLY A 190 27.33 13.54 3.34
CA GLY A 190 27.98 13.70 4.66
C GLY A 190 28.01 15.11 5.26
N ARG A 191 27.85 16.16 4.45
CA ARG A 191 27.85 17.59 4.80
C ARG A 191 26.62 18.34 4.29
N GLN A 192 25.84 17.72 3.42
CA GLN A 192 24.67 18.31 2.79
C GLN A 192 23.63 17.23 2.59
N ILE A 193 22.37 17.58 2.85
CA ILE A 193 21.20 16.76 2.56
C ILE A 193 20.36 17.53 1.55
N SER A 194 20.14 16.91 0.41
CA SER A 194 19.32 17.44 -0.66
C SER A 194 18.30 16.40 -1.07
N PHE A 195 17.07 16.82 -1.36
CA PHE A 195 16.02 15.92 -1.81
C PHE A 195 15.16 16.56 -2.88
N ILE A 196 14.57 15.71 -3.72
CA ILE A 196 13.59 16.15 -4.71
C ILE A 196 12.21 16.08 -4.08
N LEU A 197 11.57 17.25 -3.96
CA LEU A 197 10.19 17.38 -3.54
C LEU A 197 9.30 17.42 -4.80
N ARG A 198 8.55 16.35 -5.04
CA ARG A 198 7.65 16.21 -6.18
C ARG A 198 6.22 16.58 -5.77
N ASN A 199 5.52 17.28 -6.65
CA ASN A 199 4.09 17.54 -6.55
C ASN A 199 3.37 16.57 -7.50
N ALA A 200 2.76 15.51 -6.96
CA ALA A 200 1.94 14.56 -7.73
C ALA A 200 0.55 15.13 -8.04
N GLY A 201 0.15 16.21 -7.37
CA GLY A 201 -1.15 16.85 -7.52
C GLY A 201 -1.28 17.69 -8.78
N PHE A 202 -2.52 18.08 -9.05
CA PHE A 202 -2.91 18.92 -10.17
C PHE A 202 -2.94 20.43 -9.84
N ALA A 203 -2.74 20.79 -8.57
CA ALA A 203 -2.68 22.17 -8.12
C ALA A 203 -1.24 22.54 -7.75
N GLU A 204 -0.90 23.81 -7.96
CA GLU A 204 0.37 24.36 -7.48
C GLU A 204 0.37 24.43 -5.95
N VAL A 205 1.57 24.25 -5.39
CA VAL A 205 1.77 24.28 -3.94
C VAL A 205 2.83 25.32 -3.60
N THR A 206 2.52 26.23 -2.69
CA THR A 206 3.48 27.22 -2.21
C THR A 206 4.13 26.73 -0.91
N LEU A 207 5.44 26.56 -0.90
CA LEU A 207 6.17 26.20 0.30
C LEU A 207 6.15 27.36 1.29
N VAL A 208 5.77 27.06 2.53
CA VAL A 208 5.68 28.04 3.62
C VAL A 208 6.94 27.95 4.46
N ASP A 209 7.29 26.73 4.87
CA ASP A 209 8.40 26.47 5.78
C ASP A 209 8.85 25.00 5.75
N VAL A 210 10.04 24.74 6.27
CA VAL A 210 10.57 23.39 6.53
C VAL A 210 11.06 23.36 7.97
N SER A 211 10.88 22.25 8.68
CA SER A 211 11.27 22.14 10.10
C SER A 211 12.75 22.44 10.38
N THR A 212 13.60 22.35 9.36
CA THR A 212 15.00 22.78 9.39
C THR A 212 15.25 23.87 8.35
N PRO A 213 16.17 24.81 8.62
CA PRO A 213 16.52 25.83 7.65
C PRO A 213 16.90 25.19 6.31
N ALA A 214 16.19 25.56 5.25
CA ALA A 214 16.32 24.93 3.94
C ALA A 214 16.27 25.98 2.82
N ARG A 215 16.86 25.63 1.67
CA ARG A 215 16.85 26.42 0.44
C ARG A 215 16.40 25.58 -0.76
N VAL A 216 15.79 26.23 -1.73
CA VAL A 216 15.47 25.60 -3.02
C VAL A 216 16.63 25.76 -3.96
N GLY A 217 17.23 24.64 -4.37
CA GLY A 217 18.43 24.56 -5.20
C GLY A 217 19.15 23.23 -4.99
N ALA A 218 19.98 22.83 -5.97
CA ALA A 218 20.84 21.64 -5.84
C ALA A 218 21.94 21.83 -4.79
N THR A 219 22.28 23.08 -4.48
CA THR A 219 23.30 23.46 -3.51
C THR A 219 22.79 24.54 -2.54
N PRO A 220 23.37 24.65 -1.32
CA PRO A 220 22.99 25.66 -0.34
C PRO A 220 23.31 27.10 -0.81
N TRP A 221 24.37 27.28 -1.60
CA TRP A 221 24.87 28.58 -2.02
C TRP A 221 24.14 29.15 -3.24
N GLU A 222 23.63 28.30 -4.14
CA GLU A 222 22.77 28.72 -5.27
C GLU A 222 21.31 28.92 -4.87
N GLY A 223 20.91 28.39 -3.71
CA GLY A 223 19.50 28.27 -3.37
C GLY A 223 18.85 29.52 -2.81
N ARG A 224 17.56 29.70 -3.12
CA ARG A 224 16.69 30.73 -2.50
C ARG A 224 16.04 30.18 -1.23
N PRO A 225 15.65 31.01 -0.25
CA PRO A 225 14.87 30.54 0.89
C PRO A 225 13.61 29.80 0.43
N VAL A 226 13.22 28.74 1.15
CA VAL A 226 12.06 27.90 0.78
C VAL A 226 10.74 28.67 0.82
N ARG A 227 10.61 29.64 1.72
CA ARG A 227 9.38 30.41 1.91
C ARG A 227 8.96 31.14 0.64
N GLY A 228 7.73 30.89 0.20
CA GLY A 228 7.12 31.51 -0.98
C GLY A 228 7.45 30.80 -2.30
N VAL A 229 8.27 29.74 -2.29
CA VAL A 229 8.60 29.01 -3.51
C VAL A 229 7.42 28.16 -3.95
N VAL A 230 7.11 28.22 -5.25
CA VAL A 230 6.06 27.42 -5.87
C VAL A 230 6.64 26.11 -6.42
N VAL A 231 6.04 25.00 -6.00
CA VAL A 231 6.20 23.68 -6.63
C VAL A 231 5.05 23.51 -7.63
N PRO A 232 5.34 23.53 -8.94
CA PRO A 232 4.29 23.48 -9.96
C PRO A 232 3.53 22.16 -9.92
N ALA A 233 2.28 22.16 -10.38
CA ALA A 233 1.49 20.95 -10.55
C ALA A 233 2.24 19.93 -11.42
N ARG A 234 2.26 18.66 -11.03
CA ARG A 234 3.03 17.59 -11.69
C ARG A 234 4.54 17.82 -11.82
N GLY A 235 5.08 18.82 -11.13
CA GLY A 235 6.50 19.16 -11.19
C GLY A 235 7.26 18.76 -9.93
N SER A 236 8.51 19.19 -9.88
CA SER A 236 9.38 18.96 -8.73
C SER A 236 10.29 20.15 -8.45
N ARG A 237 10.80 20.21 -7.23
CA ARG A 237 11.81 21.17 -6.78
C ARG A 237 12.89 20.46 -5.98
N TRP A 238 14.14 20.86 -6.22
CA TRP A 238 15.26 20.45 -5.40
C TRP A 238 15.29 21.28 -4.12
N ILE A 239 15.27 20.62 -2.97
CA ILE A 239 15.36 21.22 -1.65
C ILE A 239 16.67 20.79 -1.01
N THR A 240 17.44 21.74 -0.51
CA THR A 240 18.71 21.50 0.19
C THR A 240 18.60 22.05 1.61
N LEU A 241 18.89 21.21 2.60
CA LEU A 241 18.96 21.61 4.00
C LEU A 241 20.26 22.39 4.25
N LEU A 242 20.19 23.46 5.03
CA LEU A 242 21.32 24.32 5.39
C LEU A 242 22.11 23.80 6.59
N GLU A 243 21.52 22.92 7.39
CA GLU A 243 22.09 22.45 8.64
C GLU A 243 23.26 21.49 8.39
N ARG A 244 24.41 21.76 9.04
CA ARG A 244 25.60 20.91 8.98
C ARG A 244 25.51 19.88 10.12
N GLY A 245 24.97 18.70 9.84
CA GLY A 245 24.87 17.64 10.85
C GLY A 245 23.93 16.50 10.47
N CYS A 246 23.58 15.70 11.47
CA CYS A 246 22.60 14.63 11.31
C CYS A 246 21.25 15.25 10.94
N PRO A 247 20.54 14.71 9.93
CA PRO A 247 19.17 15.14 9.70
C PRO A 247 18.34 14.86 10.96
N PRO A 248 17.40 15.75 11.32
CA PRO A 248 16.39 15.36 12.30
C PRO A 248 15.66 14.12 11.79
N LYS A 249 15.36 13.19 12.70
CA LYS A 249 14.64 11.95 12.38
C LYS A 249 13.28 12.23 11.70
N ASP A 250 12.68 13.36 12.02
CA ASP A 250 11.40 13.82 11.48
C ASP A 250 11.57 15.18 10.79
N LEU A 251 11.62 15.19 9.46
CA LEU A 251 11.50 16.41 8.66
C LEU A 251 10.03 16.67 8.40
N THR A 252 9.58 17.92 8.49
CA THR A 252 8.22 18.30 8.08
C THR A 252 8.28 19.49 7.13
N VAL A 253 7.43 19.47 6.10
CA VAL A 253 7.23 20.58 5.18
C VAL A 253 5.86 21.17 5.42
N ARG A 254 5.83 22.48 5.64
CA ARG A 254 4.61 23.27 5.67
C ARG A 254 4.41 23.93 4.32
N TYR A 255 3.22 23.79 3.78
CA TYR A 255 2.89 24.30 2.46
C TYR A 255 1.46 24.82 2.41
N ARG A 256 1.20 25.69 1.45
CA ARG A 256 -0.13 26.23 1.17
C ARG A 256 -0.68 25.62 -0.11
N ILE A 257 -1.88 25.07 -0.01
CA ILE A 257 -2.65 24.53 -1.13
C ILE A 257 -4.12 24.88 -0.92
N PHE A 258 -4.82 25.31 -1.98
CA PHE A 258 -6.24 25.74 -1.90
C PHE A 258 -6.49 26.78 -0.79
N GLY A 259 -5.54 27.70 -0.57
CA GLY A 259 -5.62 28.72 0.47
C GLY A 259 -5.42 28.23 1.92
N ARG A 260 -5.29 26.92 2.15
CA ARG A 260 -5.04 26.32 3.46
C ARG A 260 -3.56 25.98 3.65
N VAL A 261 -3.06 26.14 4.87
CA VAL A 261 -1.71 25.70 5.23
C VAL A 261 -1.79 24.30 5.82
N THR A 262 -1.07 23.37 5.21
CA THR A 262 -0.95 21.97 5.61
C THR A 262 0.50 21.67 5.95
N SER A 263 0.72 20.65 6.79
CA SER A 263 2.03 20.09 7.09
C SER A 263 2.07 18.62 6.69
N ALA A 264 3.12 18.20 6.00
CA ALA A 264 3.39 16.79 5.73
C ALA A 264 4.76 16.39 6.29
N PRO A 265 4.87 15.22 6.94
CA PRO A 265 6.17 14.67 7.26
C PRO A 265 6.88 14.29 5.95
N LEU A 266 8.15 14.68 5.84
CA LEU A 266 9.06 14.15 4.84
C LEU A 266 9.83 13.01 5.50
N ARG A 267 9.60 11.78 5.04
CA ARG A 267 10.52 10.69 5.34
C ARG A 267 11.56 10.65 4.23
N PRO A 268 12.84 10.95 4.52
CA PRO A 268 13.88 10.74 3.54
C PRO A 268 13.91 9.26 3.13
N VAL A 269 13.97 9.01 1.81
CA VAL A 269 14.16 7.68 1.20
C VAL A 269 15.53 7.68 0.50
N PRO A 270 16.42 6.70 0.78
CA PRO A 270 16.26 5.60 1.74
C PRO A 270 16.09 6.13 3.19
N PRO A 271 15.50 5.33 4.13
CA PRO A 271 15.52 5.69 5.56
C PRO A 271 16.93 6.16 5.87
N PRO A 272 17.11 7.22 6.68
CA PRO A 272 18.43 7.78 6.85
C PRO A 272 19.34 6.59 7.09
N LEU A 273 20.25 6.33 6.13
CA LEU A 273 21.51 5.71 6.44
C LEU A 273 21.83 6.35 7.77
N GLU A 274 22.03 5.55 8.82
CA GLU A 274 22.60 6.07 10.04
C GLU A 274 23.90 6.73 9.58
N LEU A 275 23.77 7.99 9.16
CA LEU A 275 24.81 8.92 8.86
C LEU A 275 25.41 8.93 10.22
N ARG A 276 26.52 8.19 10.36
CA ARG A 276 27.22 7.98 11.62
C ARG A 276 27.64 9.35 12.13
N CYS A 277 26.69 10.00 12.74
CA CYS A 277 26.78 10.69 13.98
C CYS A 277 26.82 9.60 15.06
#